data_AF-A0A7S3UIA0-F1
#
_entry.id   AF-A0A7S3UIA0-F1
#
_cell.length_a   1.000
_cell.length_b   1.000
_cell.length_c   1.000
_cell.angle_alpha   90.00
_cell.angle_beta   90.00
_cell.angle_gamma   90.00
#
_symmetry.space_group_name_H-M   'P 1'
#
loop_
_entity.id
_entity.type
_entity.pdbx_description
1 polymer ?
#
loop_
_entity_poly.entity_id
_entity_poly.type
_entity_poly.pdbx_seq_one_letter_code
_entity_poly.pdbx_strand_id
1 'polypeptide(L)'
;IGAHSHIRGLGLDDALDARNVSQGMVGQQNARRAAGVILSMIKEGEIAGRAILIAGQPGTGKTAIAMGMAKALGDDTPFTMLAGSEIFSLEMSKTEALTQAFRRSIGIRIREEAEIIEGEVVEIEIDRPADGGQAKFGRMTLKTTEMETIYDLGRFQPCLLPSNRPPSRQFAPEPQT
;
A
#
# COMPACT_ATOMS: atom_id res chain seq x y z
N ILE A 1 7.48 -17.75 -5.36
CA ILE A 1 6.66 -18.30 -4.27
C ILE A 1 7.47 -18.19 -2.98
N GLY A 2 7.00 -17.44 -1.98
CA GLY A 2 7.73 -17.20 -0.72
C GLY A 2 7.23 -18.12 0.41
N ALA A 3 8.06 -18.36 1.43
CA ALA A 3 7.78 -19.29 2.54
C ALA A 3 6.46 -19.03 3.28
N HIS A 4 5.97 -17.79 3.25
CA HIS A 4 4.73 -17.38 3.93
C HIS A 4 3.70 -16.73 2.98
N SER A 5 3.88 -16.89 1.66
CA SER A 5 2.98 -16.31 0.65
C SER A 5 1.58 -16.94 0.63
N HIS A 6 1.42 -18.12 1.23
CA HIS A 6 0.15 -18.82 1.35
C HIS A 6 -0.75 -18.29 2.49
N ILE A 7 -0.18 -17.48 3.40
CA ILE A 7 -0.90 -16.95 4.57
C ILE A 7 -1.68 -15.71 4.14
N ARG A 8 -3.00 -15.76 4.28
CA ARG A 8 -3.93 -14.67 3.93
C ARG A 8 -4.57 -14.00 5.15
N GLY A 9 -4.37 -14.54 6.35
CA GLY A 9 -4.89 -13.99 7.59
C GLY A 9 -4.78 -14.99 8.75
N LEU A 10 -5.38 -14.65 9.90
CA LEU A 10 -5.35 -15.50 11.10
C LEU A 10 -6.37 -16.65 11.10
N GLY A 11 -7.36 -16.63 10.20
CA GLY A 11 -8.36 -17.69 10.05
C GLY A 11 -9.27 -17.88 11.27
N LEU A 12 -9.63 -16.80 11.93
CA LEU A 12 -10.55 -16.77 13.07
C LEU A 12 -12.00 -16.65 12.58
N ASP A 13 -12.96 -17.04 13.42
CA ASP A 13 -14.37 -16.70 13.24
C ASP A 13 -14.74 -15.41 14.00
N ASP A 14 -16.01 -15.02 13.92
CA ASP A 14 -16.53 -13.80 14.55
C ASP A 14 -16.52 -13.88 16.09
N ALA A 15 -16.44 -15.09 16.65
CA ALA A 15 -16.30 -15.32 18.09
C ALA A 15 -14.82 -15.31 18.55
N LEU A 16 -13.88 -14.95 17.66
CA LEU A 16 -12.42 -15.00 17.86
C LEU A 16 -11.84 -16.41 18.01
N ASP A 17 -12.58 -17.43 17.62
CA ASP A 17 -12.16 -18.83 17.71
C ASP A 17 -11.41 -19.27 16.45
N ALA A 18 -10.30 -19.97 16.68
CA ALA A 18 -9.41 -20.40 15.62
C ALA A 18 -9.94 -21.67 14.96
N ARG A 19 -10.36 -21.56 13.70
CA ARG A 19 -10.73 -22.73 12.89
C ARG A 19 -9.52 -23.63 12.65
N ASN A 20 -9.72 -24.95 12.65
CA ASN A 20 -8.65 -25.94 12.49
C ASN A 20 -7.76 -25.69 11.25
N VAL A 21 -8.38 -25.33 10.13
CA VAL A 21 -7.72 -24.94 8.87
C VAL A 21 -8.46 -23.75 8.29
N SER A 22 -7.79 -22.62 8.13
CA SER A 22 -8.39 -21.42 7.51
C SER A 22 -7.33 -20.39 7.12
N GLN A 23 -7.54 -19.67 6.02
CA GLN A 23 -6.70 -18.56 5.53
C GLN A 23 -5.18 -18.88 5.41
N GLY A 24 -4.84 -20.14 5.14
CA GLY A 24 -3.46 -20.61 5.04
C GLY A 24 -2.80 -20.94 6.39
N MET A 25 -3.54 -20.81 7.50
CA MET A 25 -3.09 -21.21 8.85
C MET A 25 -3.71 -22.55 9.25
N VAL A 26 -2.89 -23.40 9.88
CA VAL A 26 -3.28 -24.73 10.37
C VAL A 26 -2.81 -24.90 11.80
N GLY A 27 -3.69 -25.39 12.67
CA GLY A 27 -3.36 -25.61 14.09
C GLY A 27 -3.08 -24.32 14.86
N GLN A 28 -2.25 -24.42 15.91
CA GLN A 28 -1.89 -23.31 16.81
C GLN A 28 -3.10 -22.49 17.30
N GLN A 29 -4.17 -23.18 17.71
CA GLN A 29 -5.46 -22.56 18.05
C GLN A 29 -5.32 -21.51 19.17
N ASN A 30 -4.61 -21.85 20.26
CA ASN A 30 -4.41 -20.94 21.39
C ASN A 30 -3.65 -19.67 20.98
N ALA A 31 -2.58 -19.81 20.19
CA ALA A 31 -1.78 -18.68 19.76
C ALA A 31 -2.54 -17.80 18.75
N ARG A 32 -3.35 -18.39 17.86
CA ARG A 32 -4.19 -17.67 16.91
C ARG A 32 -5.33 -16.93 17.61
N ARG A 33 -5.98 -17.56 18.59
CA ARG A 33 -7.01 -16.92 19.43
C ARG A 33 -6.42 -15.71 20.17
N ALA A 34 -5.26 -15.87 20.81
CA ALA A 34 -4.56 -14.78 21.47
C ALA A 34 -4.19 -13.65 20.50
N ALA A 35 -3.66 -13.99 19.31
CA ALA A 35 -3.38 -13.02 18.25
C ALA A 35 -4.64 -12.28 17.77
N GLY A 36 -5.81 -12.95 17.76
CA GLY A 36 -7.10 -12.36 17.47
C GLY A 36 -7.53 -11.30 18.47
N VAL A 37 -7.42 -11.61 19.77
CA VAL A 37 -7.71 -10.65 20.84
C VAL A 37 -6.81 -9.42 20.72
N ILE A 38 -5.52 -9.64 20.47
CA ILE A 38 -4.55 -8.56 20.22
C ILE A 38 -4.97 -7.71 19.01
N LEU A 39 -5.40 -8.36 17.92
CA LEU A 39 -5.82 -7.67 16.71
C LEU A 39 -7.06 -6.81 16.93
N SER A 40 -8.04 -7.28 17.73
CA SER A 40 -9.19 -6.47 18.13
C SER A 40 -8.76 -5.25 18.94
N MET A 41 -7.89 -5.42 19.94
CA MET A 41 -7.37 -4.31 20.75
C MET A 41 -6.60 -3.28 19.90
N ILE A 42 -5.90 -3.73 18.85
CA ILE A 42 -5.21 -2.83 17.91
C ILE A 42 -6.24 -2.03 17.08
N LYS A 43 -7.30 -2.69 16.60
CA LYS A 43 -8.36 -2.03 15.81
C LYS A 43 -9.18 -1.03 16.62
N GLU A 44 -9.40 -1.33 17.90
CA GLU A 44 -10.08 -0.44 18.85
C GLU A 44 -9.19 0.74 19.30
N GLY A 45 -7.87 0.65 19.09
CA GLY A 45 -6.92 1.70 19.45
C GLY A 45 -6.63 1.80 20.95
N GLU A 46 -7.10 0.85 21.77
CA GLU A 46 -6.86 0.82 23.22
C GLU A 46 -5.39 0.54 23.58
N ILE A 47 -4.64 -0.04 22.64
CA ILE A 47 -3.23 -0.40 22.83
C ILE A 47 -2.34 0.46 21.93
N ALA A 48 -1.63 1.42 22.55
CA ALA A 48 -0.51 2.13 21.96
C ALA A 48 0.77 1.90 22.78
N GLY A 49 1.91 1.71 22.11
CA GLY A 49 3.22 1.61 22.77
C GLY A 49 3.47 0.32 23.57
N ARG A 50 2.68 -0.74 23.35
CA ARG A 50 2.91 -2.05 24.00
C ARG A 50 3.69 -3.00 23.09
N ALA A 51 4.57 -3.78 23.68
CA ALA A 51 5.32 -4.84 23.00
C ALA A 51 4.68 -6.20 23.26
N ILE A 52 4.68 -7.05 22.24
CA ILE A 52 4.14 -8.42 22.31
C ILE A 52 5.26 -9.37 21.92
N LEU A 53 5.54 -10.34 22.78
CA LEU A 53 6.57 -11.35 22.56
C LEU A 53 5.92 -12.70 22.23
N ILE A 54 6.27 -13.26 21.06
CA ILE A 54 5.87 -14.61 20.68
C ILE A 54 7.07 -15.54 20.85
N ALA A 55 7.00 -16.44 21.82
CA ALA A 55 8.07 -17.39 22.14
C ALA A 55 7.67 -18.85 21.81
N GLY A 56 8.67 -19.71 21.60
CA GLY A 56 8.48 -21.16 21.47
C GLY A 56 9.64 -21.84 20.73
N GLN A 57 9.51 -23.13 20.41
CA GLN A 57 10.52 -23.88 19.64
C GLN A 57 10.64 -23.41 18.18
N PRO A 58 11.80 -23.57 17.51
CA PRO A 58 11.93 -23.27 16.08
C PRO A 58 10.94 -24.11 15.25
N GLY A 59 10.44 -23.57 14.13
CA GLY A 59 9.49 -24.25 13.26
C GLY A 59 8.01 -24.23 13.72
N THR A 60 7.68 -23.65 14.87
CA THR A 60 6.29 -23.58 15.40
C THR A 60 5.42 -22.47 14.80
N GLY A 61 5.87 -21.79 13.75
CA GLY A 61 5.05 -20.81 13.02
C GLY A 61 4.94 -19.42 13.67
N LYS A 62 5.92 -18.98 14.49
CA LYS A 62 5.91 -17.63 15.09
C LYS A 62 5.84 -16.51 14.06
N THR A 63 6.74 -16.57 13.06
CA THR A 63 6.76 -15.62 11.95
C THR A 63 5.48 -15.70 11.11
N ALA A 64 4.93 -16.92 10.95
CA ALA A 64 3.67 -17.14 10.26
C ALA A 64 2.49 -16.46 10.97
N ILE A 65 2.41 -16.53 12.30
CA ILE A 65 1.39 -15.83 13.10
C ILE A 65 1.55 -14.31 12.94
N ALA A 66 2.77 -13.78 13.03
CA ALA A 66 3.02 -12.34 12.84
C ALA A 66 2.60 -11.86 11.44
N MET A 67 2.89 -12.64 10.39
CA MET A 67 2.43 -12.34 9.04
C MET A 67 0.91 -12.47 8.89
N GLY A 68 0.28 -13.45 9.56
CA GLY A 68 -1.16 -13.58 9.62
C GLY A 68 -1.84 -12.38 10.28
N MET A 69 -1.27 -11.87 11.37
CA MET A 69 -1.71 -10.63 12.02
C MET A 69 -1.60 -9.43 11.07
N ALA A 70 -0.45 -9.26 10.41
CA ALA A 70 -0.23 -8.18 9.46
C ALA A 70 -1.27 -8.20 8.33
N LYS A 71 -1.56 -9.38 7.77
CA LYS A 71 -2.58 -9.54 6.73
C LYS A 71 -4.01 -9.31 7.23
N ALA A 72 -4.30 -9.64 8.49
CA ALA A 72 -5.62 -9.44 9.09
C ALA A 72 -5.91 -7.99 9.52
N LEU A 73 -4.87 -7.15 9.68
CA LEU A 73 -5.01 -5.70 9.91
C LEU A 73 -5.41 -4.94 8.64
N GLY A 74 -5.11 -5.51 7.46
CA GLY A 74 -5.46 -4.97 6.15
C GLY A 74 -4.32 -4.20 5.50
N ASP A 75 -4.39 -4.05 4.17
CA ASP A 75 -3.32 -3.44 3.38
C ASP A 75 -3.14 -1.94 3.66
N ASP A 76 -4.15 -1.29 4.25
CA ASP A 76 -4.08 0.11 4.65
C ASP A 76 -3.26 0.35 5.93
N THR A 77 -2.89 -0.70 6.66
CA THR A 77 -2.09 -0.59 7.88
C THR A 77 -0.61 -0.89 7.59
N PRO A 78 0.31 0.04 7.87
CA PRO A 78 1.73 -0.18 7.61
C PRO A 78 2.27 -1.26 8.55
N PHE A 79 2.93 -2.26 7.98
CA PHE A 79 3.60 -3.33 8.72
C PHE A 79 5.04 -3.44 8.26
N THR A 80 5.99 -3.30 9.19
CA THR A 80 7.42 -3.40 8.92
C THR A 80 7.97 -4.68 9.56
N MET A 81 8.52 -5.58 8.75
CA MET A 81 9.35 -6.69 9.25
C MET A 81 10.79 -6.20 9.34
N LEU A 82 11.42 -6.42 10.49
CA LEU A 82 12.80 -6.06 10.74
C LEU A 82 13.52 -7.27 11.35
N ALA A 83 14.62 -7.68 10.74
CA ALA A 83 15.52 -8.67 11.31
C ALA A 83 16.50 -7.98 12.27
N GLY A 84 16.80 -8.63 13.41
CA GLY A 84 17.71 -8.07 14.40
C GLY A 84 19.10 -7.75 13.84
N SER A 85 19.58 -8.52 12.87
CA SER A 85 20.84 -8.27 12.17
C SER A 85 20.84 -7.00 11.32
N GLU A 86 19.67 -6.54 10.84
CA GLU A 86 19.56 -5.31 10.04
C GLU A 86 19.79 -4.04 10.90
N ILE A 87 19.62 -4.14 12.22
CA ILE A 87 19.86 -3.03 13.15
C ILE A 87 21.37 -2.81 13.37
N PHE A 88 22.18 -3.86 13.20
CA PHE A 88 23.62 -3.81 13.38
C PHE A 88 24.31 -3.52 12.03
N SER A 89 24.18 -2.27 11.55
CA SER A 89 24.91 -1.79 10.38
C SER A 89 26.13 -0.96 10.78
N LEU A 90 27.15 -0.93 9.92
CA LEU A 90 28.30 -0.02 10.03
C LEU A 90 27.99 1.38 9.47
N GLU A 91 27.00 1.50 8.59
CA GLU A 91 26.68 2.74 7.88
C GLU A 91 25.87 3.73 8.73
N MET A 92 25.15 3.24 9.75
CA MET A 92 24.25 4.05 10.57
C MET A 92 24.25 3.60 12.03
N SER A 93 23.87 4.50 12.94
CA SER A 93 23.79 4.19 14.36
C SER A 93 22.60 3.27 14.69
N LYS A 94 22.77 2.39 15.68
CA LYS A 94 21.71 1.47 16.15
C LYS A 94 20.41 2.20 16.51
N THR A 95 20.53 3.37 17.16
CA THR A 95 19.39 4.20 17.57
C THR A 95 18.65 4.77 16.36
N GLU A 96 19.39 5.18 15.33
CA GLU A 96 18.82 5.71 14.10
C GLU A 96 18.09 4.62 13.32
N ALA A 97 18.68 3.43 13.18
CA ALA A 97 18.04 2.28 12.54
C ALA A 97 16.69 1.93 13.20
N LEU A 98 16.65 1.90 14.54
CA LEU A 98 15.42 1.68 15.29
C LEU A 98 14.40 2.82 15.10
N THR A 99 14.86 4.07 15.15
CA THR A 99 13.99 5.24 14.97
C THR A 99 13.35 5.23 13.58
N GLN A 100 14.11 4.89 12.55
CA GLN A 100 13.59 4.76 11.20
C GLN A 100 12.57 3.61 11.09
N ALA A 101 12.83 2.46 11.71
CA ALA A 101 11.90 1.34 11.72
C ALA A 101 10.56 1.70 12.38
N PHE A 102 10.59 2.45 13.49
CA PHE A 102 9.36 2.96 14.13
C PHE A 102 8.62 3.96 13.23
N ARG A 103 9.33 4.91 12.60
CA ARG A 103 8.71 5.89 11.69
C ARG A 103 8.05 5.23 10.48
N ARG A 104 8.65 4.17 9.92
CA ARG A 104 8.06 3.40 8.81
C ARG A 104 6.80 2.63 9.20
N SER A 105 6.68 2.29 10.48
CA SER A 105 5.55 1.52 11.01
C SER A 105 4.36 2.39 11.45
N ILE A 106 4.46 3.71 11.33
CA ILE A 106 3.39 4.66 11.67
C ILE A 106 2.89 5.29 10.37
N GLY A 107 1.61 5.09 10.08
CA GLY A 107 0.96 5.61 8.88
C GLY A 107 -0.01 6.73 9.22
N ILE A 108 0.04 7.83 8.47
CA ILE A 108 -0.92 8.94 8.56
C ILE A 108 -1.80 8.86 7.32
N ARG A 109 -3.11 8.70 7.49
CA ARG A 109 -4.08 8.75 6.38
C ARG A 109 -4.62 10.17 6.24
N ILE A 110 -4.35 10.79 5.09
CA ILE A 110 -4.86 12.11 4.74
C ILE A 110 -5.91 11.91 3.65
N ARG A 111 -7.11 12.46 3.87
CA ARG A 111 -8.15 12.47 2.84
C ARG A 111 -8.02 13.77 2.05
N GLU A 112 -7.96 13.65 0.73
CA GLU A 112 -7.93 14.76 -0.21
C GLU A 112 -9.03 14.54 -1.25
N GLU A 113 -9.68 15.63 -1.66
CA GLU A 113 -10.65 15.63 -2.75
C GLU A 113 -9.89 15.88 -4.05
N ALA A 114 -10.04 14.98 -5.02
CA ALA A 114 -9.44 15.09 -6.34
C ALA A 114 -10.53 14.97 -7.40
N GLU A 115 -10.48 15.87 -8.39
CA GLU A 115 -11.34 15.78 -9.58
C GLU A 115 -10.77 14.71 -10.52
N ILE A 116 -11.58 13.70 -10.84
CA ILE A 116 -11.21 12.61 -11.75
C ILE A 116 -12.12 12.70 -12.97
N ILE A 117 -11.53 12.64 -14.15
CA ILE A 117 -12.25 12.58 -15.42
C ILE A 117 -12.34 11.11 -15.83
N GLU A 118 -13.55 10.56 -15.86
CA GLU A 118 -13.83 9.19 -16.29
C GLU A 118 -14.67 9.21 -17.57
N GLY A 119 -14.35 8.35 -18.52
CA GLY A 119 -15.07 8.23 -19.79
C GLY A 119 -14.52 7.10 -20.65
N GLU A 120 -15.31 6.65 -21.62
CA GLU A 120 -14.85 5.72 -22.65
C GLU A 120 -13.98 6.47 -23.66
N VAL A 121 -12.82 5.93 -24.00
CA VAL A 121 -11.95 6.50 -25.03
C VAL A 121 -12.50 6.12 -26.40
N VAL A 122 -12.98 7.12 -27.14
CA VAL A 122 -13.49 6.92 -28.51
C VAL A 122 -12.35 6.99 -29.51
N GLU A 123 -11.48 7.98 -29.36
CA GLU A 123 -10.40 8.23 -30.31
C GLU A 123 -9.18 8.86 -29.63
N ILE A 124 -7.99 8.49 -30.12
CA ILE A 124 -6.72 9.09 -29.75
C ILE A 124 -5.98 9.47 -31.03
N GLU A 125 -5.80 10.76 -31.25
CA GLU A 125 -4.95 11.30 -32.31
C GLU A 125 -3.59 11.67 -31.73
N ILE A 126 -2.51 11.32 -32.42
CA ILE A 126 -1.15 11.66 -31.99
C ILE A 126 -0.43 12.33 -33.16
N ASP A 127 -0.18 13.63 -33.01
CA ASP A 127 0.64 14.39 -33.93
C ASP A 127 2.12 14.21 -33.58
N ARG A 128 2.79 13.42 -34.41
CA ARG A 128 4.24 13.24 -34.35
C ARG A 128 4.90 14.12 -35.42
N PRO A 129 5.69 15.14 -35.05
CA PRO A 129 6.45 15.90 -36.02
C PRO A 129 7.49 14.99 -36.69
N ALA A 130 7.61 15.08 -38.02
CA ALA A 130 8.50 14.26 -38.85
C ALA A 130 10.00 14.45 -38.52
N ASP A 131 10.34 15.55 -37.82
CA ASP A 131 11.71 16.00 -37.56
C ASP A 131 12.35 15.41 -36.28
N GLY A 132 11.80 14.33 -35.72
CA GLY A 132 12.38 13.66 -34.54
C GLY A 132 12.33 14.46 -33.23
N GLY A 133 11.60 15.59 -33.21
CA GLY A 133 11.39 16.41 -32.01
C GLY A 133 10.63 15.65 -30.91
N GLN A 134 11.08 15.78 -29.67
CA GLN A 134 10.56 15.02 -28.51
C GLN A 134 9.15 15.43 -28.04
N ALA A 135 8.57 16.49 -28.58
CA ALA A 135 7.23 16.95 -28.21
C ALA A 135 6.19 16.28 -29.10
N LYS A 136 5.61 15.18 -28.60
CA LYS A 136 4.40 14.58 -29.17
C LYS A 136 3.20 15.30 -28.55
N PHE A 137 2.37 15.88 -29.41
CA PHE A 137 1.06 16.40 -29.02
C PHE A 137 0.00 15.38 -29.44
N GLY A 138 -1.10 15.31 -28.72
CA GLY A 138 -2.19 14.42 -29.08
C GLY A 138 -3.52 14.97 -28.64
N ARG A 139 -4.59 14.45 -29.22
CA ARG A 139 -5.97 14.74 -28.82
C ARG A 139 -6.62 13.45 -28.40
N MET A 140 -7.36 13.48 -27.31
CA MET A 140 -8.11 12.33 -26.82
C MET A 140 -9.56 12.71 -26.67
N THR A 141 -10.44 11.97 -27.35
CA THR A 141 -11.88 12.15 -27.25
C THR A 141 -12.42 11.14 -26.25
N LEU A 142 -12.91 11.65 -25.11
CA LEU A 142 -13.59 10.88 -24.09
C LEU A 142 -15.09 11.06 -24.21
N LYS A 143 -15.83 9.95 -24.17
CA LYS A 143 -17.29 9.93 -24.25
C LYS A 143 -17.89 9.30 -23.01
N THR A 144 -18.87 9.98 -22.44
CA THR A 144 -19.78 9.45 -21.42
C THR A 144 -21.16 9.24 -22.04
N THR A 145 -22.11 8.73 -21.26
CA THR A 145 -23.49 8.53 -21.73
C THR A 145 -24.18 9.85 -22.09
N GLU A 146 -23.74 10.97 -21.52
CA GLU A 146 -24.40 12.28 -21.66
C GLU A 146 -23.55 13.30 -22.42
N MET A 147 -22.23 13.16 -22.40
CA MET A 147 -21.32 14.18 -22.94
C MET A 147 -20.19 13.55 -23.74
N GLU A 148 -19.74 14.27 -24.75
CA GLU A 148 -18.54 13.94 -25.50
C GLU A 148 -17.58 15.13 -25.37
N THR A 149 -16.36 14.86 -24.93
CA THR A 149 -15.38 15.88 -24.54
C THR A 149 -14.03 15.57 -25.18
N ILE A 150 -13.43 16.57 -25.80
CA ILE A 150 -12.13 16.47 -26.46
C ILE A 150 -11.09 17.10 -25.54
N TYR A 151 -10.04 16.34 -25.22
CA TYR A 151 -8.93 16.77 -24.39
C TYR A 151 -7.65 16.86 -25.21
N ASP A 152 -7.00 18.02 -25.19
CA ASP A 152 -5.67 18.20 -25.76
C ASP A 152 -4.63 17.65 -24.77
N LEU A 153 -3.95 16.58 -25.19
CA LEU A 153 -2.83 15.99 -24.48
C LEU A 153 -1.57 16.83 -24.77
N GLY A 154 -1.00 17.41 -23.71
CA GLY A 154 0.27 18.13 -23.76
C GLY A 154 1.45 17.23 -24.10
N ARG A 155 2.69 17.74 -23.91
CA ARG A 155 3.92 17.00 -24.27
C ARG A 155 3.94 15.60 -23.64
N PHE A 156 3.80 14.59 -24.49
CA PHE A 156 3.88 13.19 -24.08
C PHE A 156 5.34 12.80 -23.85
N GLN A 157 5.89 13.14 -22.68
CA GLN A 157 7.10 12.48 -22.22
C GLN A 157 6.67 11.09 -21.75
N PRO A 158 7.13 10.00 -22.39
CA PRO A 158 6.80 8.66 -21.89
C PRO A 158 7.22 8.60 -20.43
N CYS A 159 6.30 8.20 -19.56
CA CYS A 159 6.55 7.95 -18.14
C CYS A 159 7.56 6.81 -17.98
N LEU A 160 8.82 7.05 -18.33
CA LEU A 160 9.95 6.44 -17.68
C LEU A 160 10.03 7.13 -16.32
N LEU A 161 9.35 6.55 -15.32
CA LEU A 161 9.43 6.99 -13.92
C LEU A 161 10.84 7.47 -13.57
N PRO A 162 11.04 8.73 -13.15
CA PRO A 162 12.01 9.03 -12.13
C PRO A 162 11.24 9.40 -10.86
N SER A 163 11.72 8.83 -9.77
CA SER A 163 11.38 9.16 -8.41
C SER A 163 11.09 10.65 -8.14
N ASN A 164 10.03 10.89 -7.36
CA ASN A 164 9.83 12.05 -6.50
C ASN A 164 10.04 13.44 -7.10
N ARG A 165 9.09 13.92 -7.90
CA ARG A 165 8.85 15.38 -7.98
C ARG A 165 7.34 15.68 -8.07
N PRO A 166 6.77 16.50 -7.16
CA PRO A 166 5.37 16.89 -7.27
C PRO A 166 5.17 17.78 -8.51
N PRO A 167 4.06 17.62 -9.26
CA PRO A 167 3.78 18.46 -10.42
C PRO A 167 3.46 19.89 -9.99
N SER A 168 4.15 20.87 -10.59
CA SER A 168 3.85 22.29 -10.43
C SER A 168 2.51 22.62 -11.09
N ARG A 169 1.54 23.09 -10.30
CA ARG A 169 0.23 23.60 -10.77
C ARG A 169 0.46 24.74 -11.78
N GLN A 170 0.15 24.51 -13.06
CA GLN A 170 -0.08 25.58 -14.02
C GLN A 170 -1.59 25.78 -14.12
N PHE A 171 -2.07 26.90 -13.59
CA PHE A 171 -3.43 27.37 -13.79
C PHE A 171 -3.63 27.73 -15.27
N ALA A 172 -4.67 27.19 -15.90
CA ALA A 172 -5.20 27.74 -17.14
C ALA A 172 -6.05 28.99 -16.83
N PRO A 173 -5.99 30.05 -17.64
CA PRO A 173 -6.84 31.23 -17.43
C PRO A 173 -8.30 30.96 -17.84
N GLU A 174 -9.25 31.41 -17.03
CA GLU A 174 -10.68 31.41 -17.33
C GLU A 174 -10.99 32.25 -18.59
N PRO A 175 -11.98 31.85 -19.41
CA PRO A 175 -12.46 32.67 -20.51
C PRO A 175 -13.28 33.85 -19.98
N GLN A 176 -12.87 35.07 -20.33
CA GLN A 176 -13.65 36.28 -20.08
C GLN A 176 -14.85 36.33 -21.04
N THR A 177 -16.06 36.38 -20.49
CA THR A 177 -17.24 36.99 -21.15
C THR A 177 -17.29 38.48 -20.88
#